data_AF-A0AAW1K320-F1
#
_entry.id   AF-A0AAW1K320-F1
#
_cell.length_a   1.000
_cell.length_b   1.000
_cell.length_c   1.000
_cell.angle_alpha   90.00
_cell.angle_beta   90.00
_cell.angle_gamma   90.00
#
_symmetry.space_group_name_H-M   'P 1'
#
loop_
_entity.id
_entity.type
_entity.pdbx_description
1 polymer ?
#
loop_
_entity_poly.entity_id
_entity_poly.type
_entity_poly.pdbx_seq_one_letter_code
_entity_poly.pdbx_strand_id
1 'polypeptide(L)'
;MPDKGQVEAIIGKDPSLEDMTTENGIIKTIAHRGAGLDAPENSLIAFKMCNDKGVNFIEFDITLTKDNIPVLFHDDTLERMTDCCDLIRDKTYDELKQLDISVKHSFKDRYQGTTIPTLDETVKQLIDSDQNMFIDIKDNNMQMVKVVLDLYEKYPSLYIRAITTSFFPNIIYLIRRKNPKIVCSLAWRPYAFSHVSYSYAAGKGPRRSTVFYKHIFNVICDKVHEFLLSTITYYLMGISFILLHKDAICGNTSLLRQFPLYTQFGIDKLSCAEYIKAVTNSMLILRSVKR
;
A
#
# COMPACT_ATOMS: atom_id res chain seq x y z
N MET A 1 7.54 -17.23 9.50
CA MET A 1 6.30 -16.44 9.62
C MET A 1 6.47 -15.52 10.81
N PRO A 2 6.04 -14.26 10.74
CA PRO A 2 5.98 -13.40 11.92
C PRO A 2 5.06 -14.05 12.96
N ASP A 3 5.32 -13.79 14.24
CA ASP A 3 4.51 -14.34 15.31
C ASP A 3 3.07 -13.83 15.22
N LYS A 4 2.10 -14.68 15.57
CA LYS A 4 0.67 -14.33 15.51
C LYS A 4 0.38 -13.09 16.38
N GLY A 5 1.00 -12.97 17.55
CA GLY A 5 0.85 -11.83 18.44
C GLY A 5 1.40 -10.53 17.83
N GLN A 6 2.47 -10.58 17.05
CA GLN A 6 2.97 -9.39 16.33
C GLN A 6 1.97 -8.90 15.28
N VAL A 7 1.39 -9.84 14.54
CA VAL A 7 0.39 -9.53 13.53
C VAL A 7 -0.86 -8.92 14.16
N GLU A 8 -1.31 -9.48 15.27
CA GLU A 8 -2.48 -9.00 16.01
C GLU A 8 -2.22 -7.69 16.75
N ALA A 9 -0.97 -7.41 17.13
CA ALA A 9 -0.60 -6.11 17.69
C ALA A 9 -0.74 -4.97 16.67
N ILE A 10 -0.48 -5.24 15.39
CA ILE A 10 -0.68 -4.25 14.33
C ILE A 10 -2.17 -4.14 14.02
N ILE A 11 -2.78 -5.20 13.48
CA ILE A 11 -4.08 -5.11 12.83
C ILE A 11 -5.27 -5.49 13.72
N GLY A 12 -4.99 -5.90 14.96
CA GLY A 12 -5.96 -6.49 15.87
C GLY A 12 -6.22 -7.98 15.65
N LYS A 13 -7.06 -8.55 16.52
CA LYS A 13 -7.41 -9.97 16.51
C LYS A 13 -8.21 -10.36 15.27
N ASP A 14 -8.24 -11.66 14.99
CA ASP A 14 -9.05 -12.20 13.89
C ASP A 14 -10.54 -12.09 14.23
N PRO A 15 -11.35 -11.30 13.49
CA PRO A 15 -12.77 -11.15 13.77
C PRO A 15 -13.56 -12.43 13.47
N SER A 16 -13.00 -13.42 12.75
CA SER A 16 -13.67 -14.72 12.56
C SER A 16 -13.55 -15.66 13.78
N LEU A 17 -12.79 -15.27 14.81
CA LEU A 17 -12.51 -16.09 15.98
C LEU A 17 -13.18 -15.57 17.27
N GLU A 18 -13.86 -14.41 17.24
CA GLU A 18 -14.58 -13.84 18.40
C GLU A 18 -15.98 -13.34 17.98
N ASP A 19 -16.95 -13.39 18.89
CA ASP A 19 -18.26 -12.73 18.71
C ASP A 19 -18.03 -11.22 18.50
N MET A 20 -18.60 -10.66 17.42
CA MET A 20 -18.41 -9.30 16.90
C MET A 20 -18.93 -8.15 17.81
N THR A 21 -18.81 -8.29 19.12
CA THR A 21 -19.33 -7.37 20.14
C THR A 21 -18.28 -6.41 20.70
N THR A 22 -16.99 -6.58 20.37
CA THR A 22 -15.92 -5.73 20.88
C THR A 22 -15.43 -4.74 19.82
N GLU A 23 -15.60 -3.44 20.08
CA GLU A 23 -15.15 -2.33 19.22
C GLU A 23 -13.62 -2.21 19.06
N ASN A 24 -12.86 -3.03 19.80
CA ASN A 24 -11.41 -2.92 19.98
C ASN A 24 -10.68 -4.05 19.25
N GLY A 25 -10.40 -3.87 17.96
CA GLY A 25 -9.54 -4.81 17.23
C GLY A 25 -9.70 -4.87 15.72
N ILE A 26 -10.45 -3.98 15.10
CA ILE A 26 -10.64 -3.98 13.63
C ILE A 26 -10.06 -2.67 13.08
N ILE A 27 -9.18 -2.76 12.08
CA ILE A 27 -8.73 -1.59 11.31
C ILE A 27 -9.95 -0.99 10.61
N LYS A 28 -10.39 0.18 11.07
CA LYS A 28 -11.58 0.85 10.55
C LYS A 28 -11.30 1.59 9.24
N THR A 29 -10.09 2.16 9.07
CA THR A 29 -9.72 2.93 7.88
C THR A 29 -8.19 3.03 7.75
N ILE A 30 -7.67 2.90 6.53
CA ILE A 30 -6.27 3.17 6.17
C ILE A 30 -6.29 4.38 5.23
N ALA A 31 -5.51 5.41 5.54
CA ALA A 31 -5.36 6.58 4.68
C ALA A 31 -4.33 6.30 3.58
N HIS A 32 -4.81 6.01 2.37
CA HIS A 32 -3.99 5.74 1.18
C HIS A 32 -3.20 6.97 0.74
N ARG A 33 -1.86 6.86 0.80
CA ARG A 33 -0.90 7.96 0.64
C ARG A 33 -1.16 9.13 1.58
N GLY A 34 -1.71 8.83 2.75
CA GLY A 34 -2.35 9.80 3.63
C GLY A 34 -3.73 10.20 3.10
N ALA A 35 -4.09 11.46 3.25
CA ALA A 35 -5.37 11.99 2.77
C ALA A 35 -5.16 12.77 1.46
N GLY A 36 -4.70 12.07 0.42
CA GLY A 36 -4.23 12.66 -0.85
C GLY A 36 -5.23 13.54 -1.63
N LEU A 37 -6.52 13.50 -1.27
CA LEU A 37 -7.55 14.39 -1.84
C LEU A 37 -7.66 15.73 -1.09
N ASP A 38 -7.26 15.74 0.19
CA ASP A 38 -7.40 16.87 1.09
C ASP A 38 -6.06 17.62 1.29
N ALA A 39 -4.93 16.92 1.10
CA ALA A 39 -3.56 17.43 1.19
C ALA A 39 -2.66 16.68 0.18
N PRO A 40 -1.52 17.25 -0.26
CA PRO A 40 -0.61 16.59 -1.19
C PRO A 40 -0.26 15.18 -0.70
N GLU A 41 -0.51 14.16 -1.51
CA GLU A 41 -0.26 12.76 -1.15
C GLU A 41 1.21 12.50 -0.78
N ASN A 42 1.49 11.45 -0.01
CA ASN A 42 2.85 11.03 0.36
C ASN A 42 3.68 12.14 1.06
N SER A 43 3.02 13.01 1.82
CA SER A 43 3.65 14.15 2.50
C SER A 43 3.43 14.13 4.02
N LEU A 44 4.38 14.74 4.75
CA LEU A 44 4.29 14.91 6.20
C LEU A 44 3.03 15.70 6.61
N ILE A 45 2.63 16.70 5.81
CA ILE A 45 1.43 17.50 6.08
C ILE A 45 0.13 16.69 5.92
N ALA A 46 0.07 15.80 4.92
CA ALA A 46 -1.08 14.90 4.76
C ALA A 46 -1.19 13.92 5.94
N PHE A 47 -0.07 13.38 6.43
CA PHE A 47 -0.06 12.48 7.57
C PHE A 47 -0.43 13.17 8.88
N LYS A 48 0.05 14.40 9.09
CA LYS A 48 -0.36 15.23 10.23
C LYS A 48 -1.87 15.46 10.20
N MET A 49 -2.43 15.83 9.05
CA MET A 49 -3.88 16.02 8.93
C MET A 49 -4.66 14.73 9.21
N CYS A 50 -4.15 13.57 8.81
CA CYS A 50 -4.73 12.28 9.18
C CYS A 50 -4.73 12.08 10.70
N ASN A 51 -3.63 12.41 11.38
CA ASN A 51 -3.55 12.36 12.84
C ASN A 51 -4.57 13.28 13.52
N ASP A 52 -4.67 14.53 13.04
CA ASP A 52 -5.64 15.53 13.56
C ASP A 52 -7.10 15.07 13.39
N LYS A 53 -7.36 14.18 12.41
CA LYS A 53 -8.67 13.55 12.16
C LYS A 53 -8.85 12.20 12.87
N GLY A 54 -7.90 11.75 13.69
CA GLY A 54 -7.98 10.48 14.42
C GLY A 54 -7.82 9.24 13.54
N VAL A 55 -7.09 9.37 12.42
CA VAL A 55 -6.79 8.23 11.54
C VAL A 55 -5.53 7.53 12.02
N ASN A 56 -5.66 6.26 12.40
CA ASN A 56 -4.58 5.51 13.04
C ASN A 56 -3.70 4.72 12.07
N PHE A 57 -4.11 4.55 10.82
CA PHE A 57 -3.33 3.82 9.81
C PHE A 57 -3.06 4.69 8.60
N ILE A 58 -1.78 4.82 8.27
CA ILE A 58 -1.30 5.54 7.09
C ILE A 58 -0.67 4.53 6.15
N GLU A 59 -1.06 4.57 4.88
CA GLU A 59 -0.26 3.97 3.83
C GLU A 59 0.50 5.04 3.07
N PHE A 60 1.71 4.69 2.64
CA PHE A 60 2.54 5.53 1.80
C PHE A 60 3.47 4.70 0.92
N ASP A 61 3.87 5.30 -0.19
CA ASP A 61 4.70 4.66 -1.21
C ASP A 61 6.17 5.02 -1.02
N ILE A 62 7.08 4.07 -1.18
CA ILE A 62 8.53 4.31 -1.13
C ILE A 62 9.24 3.92 -2.42
N THR A 63 10.21 4.76 -2.80
CA THR A 63 11.11 4.58 -3.95
C THR A 63 12.49 5.15 -3.62
N LEU A 64 13.49 4.87 -4.46
CA LEU A 64 14.86 5.37 -4.31
C LEU A 64 15.19 6.51 -5.27
N THR A 65 15.87 7.52 -4.74
CA THR A 65 16.56 8.53 -5.53
C THR A 65 17.82 7.97 -6.21
N LYS A 66 18.43 8.76 -7.09
CA LYS A 66 19.71 8.43 -7.77
C LYS A 66 20.84 8.09 -6.80
N ASP A 67 20.89 8.78 -5.67
CA ASP A 67 21.85 8.60 -4.57
C ASP A 67 21.39 7.58 -3.52
N ASN A 68 20.37 6.76 -3.85
CA ASN A 68 19.82 5.69 -3.02
C ASN A 68 19.23 6.14 -1.69
N ILE A 69 18.77 7.40 -1.60
CA ILE A 69 18.03 7.89 -0.45
C ILE A 69 16.56 7.46 -0.62
N PRO A 70 15.96 6.77 0.35
CA PRO A 70 14.57 6.37 0.27
C PRO A 70 13.65 7.57 0.54
N VAL A 71 12.75 7.82 -0.40
CA VAL A 71 11.80 8.93 -0.39
C VAL A 71 10.38 8.44 -0.60
N LEU A 72 9.42 9.28 -0.24
CA LEU A 72 8.01 8.99 -0.46
C LEU A 72 7.51 9.55 -1.79
N PHE A 73 7.20 8.66 -2.72
CA PHE A 73 6.56 9.03 -3.98
C PHE A 73 6.00 7.80 -4.70
N HIS A 74 4.90 7.98 -5.43
CA HIS A 74 4.19 6.87 -6.07
C HIS A 74 4.68 6.54 -7.49
N ASP A 75 4.83 7.56 -8.34
CA ASP A 75 5.09 7.37 -9.77
C ASP A 75 6.59 7.39 -10.08
N ASP A 76 6.97 6.79 -11.21
CA ASP A 76 8.36 6.86 -11.69
C ASP A 76 8.77 8.31 -12.08
N THR A 77 7.80 9.10 -12.55
CA THR A 77 7.96 10.49 -13.04
C THR A 77 7.37 11.50 -12.07
N LEU A 78 8.00 12.66 -11.95
CA LEU A 78 7.56 13.76 -11.08
C LEU A 78 6.32 14.53 -11.60
N GLU A 79 5.91 14.28 -12.85
CA GLU A 79 4.99 15.12 -13.61
C GLU A 79 3.59 15.25 -13.01
N ARG A 80 3.08 14.21 -12.34
CA ARG A 80 1.70 14.24 -11.83
C ARG A 80 1.53 15.25 -10.69
N MET A 81 2.56 15.46 -9.88
CA MET A 81 2.49 16.32 -8.70
C MET A 81 3.28 17.62 -8.84
N THR A 82 4.25 17.66 -9.75
CA THR A 82 5.16 18.79 -9.94
C THR A 82 5.16 19.26 -11.39
N ASP A 83 5.81 20.38 -11.69
CA ASP A 83 6.05 20.85 -13.06
C ASP A 83 7.28 20.20 -13.72
N CYS A 84 7.91 19.22 -13.07
CA CYS A 84 9.06 18.48 -13.58
C CYS A 84 8.63 17.15 -14.23
N CYS A 85 9.17 16.83 -15.41
CA CYS A 85 8.91 15.58 -16.11
C CYS A 85 10.00 14.52 -15.90
N ASP A 86 11.03 14.81 -15.09
CA ASP A 86 12.14 13.91 -14.86
C ASP A 86 11.71 12.68 -14.04
N LEU A 87 12.49 11.60 -14.16
CA LEU A 87 12.34 10.40 -13.35
C LEU A 87 12.95 10.60 -11.96
N ILE A 88 12.30 10.09 -10.92
CA ILE A 88 12.80 10.18 -9.55
C ILE A 88 14.18 9.54 -9.40
N ARG A 89 14.35 8.36 -9.99
CA ARG A 89 15.61 7.61 -9.97
C ARG A 89 16.79 8.32 -10.64
N ASP A 90 16.53 9.39 -11.39
CA ASP A 90 17.55 10.17 -12.09
C ASP A 90 17.95 11.46 -11.33
N LYS A 91 17.29 11.76 -10.20
CA LYS A 91 17.55 12.93 -9.33
C LYS A 91 18.14 12.52 -7.99
N THR A 92 19.05 13.33 -7.46
CA THR A 92 19.51 13.24 -6.07
C THR A 92 18.44 13.74 -5.10
N TYR A 93 18.51 13.36 -3.83
CA TYR A 93 17.57 13.88 -2.83
C TYR A 93 17.66 15.41 -2.69
N ASP A 94 18.86 15.98 -2.75
CA ASP A 94 19.04 17.43 -2.62
C ASP A 94 18.33 18.20 -3.74
N GLU A 95 18.30 17.66 -4.96
CA GLU A 95 17.53 18.21 -6.08
C GLU A 95 16.02 18.04 -5.86
N LEU A 96 15.58 16.86 -5.40
CA LEU A 96 14.16 16.56 -5.17
C LEU A 96 13.57 17.38 -4.01
N LYS A 97 14.36 17.65 -2.97
CA LYS A 97 13.92 18.43 -1.81
C LYS A 97 13.57 19.88 -2.16
N GLN A 98 14.05 20.40 -3.28
CA GLN A 98 13.69 21.74 -3.77
C GLN A 98 12.33 21.79 -4.45
N LEU A 99 11.72 20.63 -4.77
CA LEU A 99 10.45 20.56 -5.49
C LEU A 99 9.27 20.71 -4.53
N ASP A 100 8.32 21.55 -4.91
CA ASP A 100 7.03 21.66 -4.26
C ASP A 100 6.05 20.66 -4.91
N ILE A 101 5.64 19.63 -4.14
CA ILE A 101 4.71 18.59 -4.60
C ILE A 101 3.23 19.01 -4.48
N SER A 102 2.95 20.22 -3.99
CA SER A 102 1.59 20.76 -3.90
C SER A 102 1.15 21.50 -5.17
N VAL A 103 2.05 21.82 -6.11
CA VAL A 103 1.78 22.76 -7.20
C VAL A 103 0.61 22.37 -8.10
N LYS A 104 0.38 21.07 -8.28
CA LYS A 104 -0.74 20.51 -9.07
C LYS A 104 -1.93 20.04 -8.23
N HIS A 105 -1.89 20.24 -6.91
CA HIS A 105 -2.97 19.86 -6.00
C HIS A 105 -4.11 20.89 -6.01
N SER A 106 -5.36 20.45 -5.87
CA SER A 106 -6.56 21.31 -5.87
C SER A 106 -6.54 22.39 -4.78
N PHE A 107 -5.85 22.12 -3.67
CA PHE A 107 -5.70 23.04 -2.54
C PHE A 107 -4.29 23.63 -2.42
N LYS A 108 -3.55 23.74 -3.53
CA LYS A 108 -2.14 24.20 -3.56
C LYS A 108 -1.84 25.44 -2.72
N ASP A 109 -2.74 26.43 -2.71
CA ASP A 109 -2.53 27.70 -1.99
C ASP A 109 -2.41 27.51 -0.46
N ARG A 110 -2.92 26.39 0.07
CA ARG A 110 -2.82 26.04 1.51
C ARG A 110 -1.54 25.28 1.86
N TYR A 111 -0.86 24.73 0.86
CA TYR A 111 0.20 23.74 1.04
C TYR A 111 1.48 24.10 0.28
N GLN A 112 1.64 25.36 -0.10
CA GLN A 112 2.84 25.85 -0.78
C GLN A 112 4.10 25.50 0.01
N GLY A 113 5.14 25.07 -0.71
CA GLY A 113 6.41 24.63 -0.14
C GLY A 113 6.38 23.23 0.47
N THR A 114 5.36 22.40 0.19
CA THR A 114 5.37 20.99 0.61
C THR A 114 6.39 20.23 -0.20
N THR A 115 7.43 19.70 0.43
CA THR A 115 8.51 18.96 -0.24
C THR A 115 8.33 17.45 -0.16
N ILE A 116 9.08 16.71 -0.99
CA ILE A 116 9.18 15.24 -0.92
C ILE A 116 9.91 14.85 0.39
N PRO A 117 9.28 14.08 1.30
CA PRO A 117 9.94 13.67 2.53
C PRO A 117 10.77 12.40 2.33
N THR A 118 11.79 12.24 3.17
CA THR A 118 12.49 10.97 3.30
C THR A 118 11.64 9.95 4.06
N LEU A 119 11.97 8.67 3.87
CA LEU A 119 11.39 7.58 4.67
C LEU A 119 11.68 7.75 6.17
N ASP A 120 12.86 8.27 6.52
CA ASP A 120 13.25 8.46 7.92
C ASP A 120 12.42 9.53 8.63
N GLU A 121 12.23 10.68 7.99
CA GLU A 121 11.38 11.77 8.51
C GLU A 121 9.93 11.29 8.69
N THR A 122 9.43 10.54 7.71
CA THR A 122 8.08 9.99 7.72
C THR A 122 7.88 9.02 8.89
N VAL A 123 8.78 8.04 9.03
CA VAL A 123 8.67 7.02 10.08
C VAL A 123 8.77 7.65 11.47
N LYS A 124 9.66 8.63 11.68
CA LYS A 124 9.73 9.38 12.93
C LYS A 124 8.40 10.06 13.25
N GLN A 125 7.86 10.83 12.31
CA GLN A 125 6.59 11.53 12.53
C GLN A 125 5.46 10.55 12.89
N LEU A 126 5.36 9.44 12.18
CA LEU A 126 4.27 8.46 12.38
C LEU A 126 4.43 7.67 13.69
N ILE A 127 5.67 7.44 14.16
CA ILE A 127 5.91 6.89 15.50
C ILE A 127 5.50 7.91 16.56
N ASP A 128 5.91 9.18 16.41
CA ASP A 128 5.62 10.25 17.37
C ASP A 128 4.12 10.55 17.49
N SER A 129 3.36 10.36 16.41
CA SER A 129 1.91 10.54 16.37
C SER A 129 1.11 9.29 16.77
N ASP A 130 1.78 8.21 17.19
CA ASP A 130 1.16 6.91 17.48
C ASP A 130 0.31 6.35 16.32
N GLN A 131 0.73 6.59 15.07
CA GLN A 131 0.11 6.01 13.87
C GLN A 131 0.81 4.72 13.40
N ASN A 132 0.01 3.75 12.94
CA ASN A 132 0.46 2.52 12.29
C ASN A 132 0.65 2.74 10.78
N MET A 133 1.44 1.86 10.15
CA MET A 133 1.98 2.10 8.82
C MET A 133 1.76 0.93 7.86
N PHE A 134 1.40 1.25 6.63
CA PHE A 134 1.60 0.40 5.46
C PHE A 134 2.68 1.04 4.61
N ILE A 135 3.80 0.35 4.46
CA ILE A 135 4.96 0.82 3.70
C ILE A 135 4.91 0.10 2.34
N ASP A 136 4.41 0.75 1.28
CA ASP A 136 4.30 0.12 -0.05
C ASP A 136 5.54 0.39 -0.91
N ILE A 137 6.20 -0.68 -1.33
CA ILE A 137 7.44 -0.64 -2.10
C ILE A 137 7.12 -0.59 -3.59
N LYS A 138 7.54 0.49 -4.26
CA LYS A 138 7.40 0.68 -5.73
C LYS A 138 8.60 0.22 -6.54
N ASP A 139 9.69 -0.12 -5.87
CA ASP A 139 10.93 -0.51 -6.53
C ASP A 139 11.18 -2.02 -6.48
N ASN A 140 11.60 -2.58 -7.60
CA ASN A 140 12.04 -3.97 -7.68
C ASN A 140 13.57 -4.10 -7.72
N ASN A 141 14.25 -3.66 -6.67
CA ASN A 141 15.71 -3.73 -6.59
C ASN A 141 16.22 -4.23 -5.23
N MET A 142 17.46 -4.75 -5.21
CA MET A 142 18.08 -5.29 -3.99
C MET A 142 18.42 -4.23 -2.95
N GLN A 143 18.64 -2.98 -3.39
CA GLN A 143 18.93 -1.87 -2.49
C GLN A 143 17.72 -1.56 -1.61
N MET A 144 16.51 -1.66 -2.15
CA MET A 144 15.27 -1.48 -1.40
C MET A 144 15.07 -2.55 -0.32
N VAL A 145 15.47 -3.81 -0.59
CA VAL A 145 15.49 -4.86 0.44
C VAL A 145 16.40 -4.47 1.60
N LYS A 146 17.58 -3.88 1.32
CA LYS A 146 18.48 -3.38 2.37
C LYS A 146 17.85 -2.23 3.14
N VAL A 147 17.28 -1.24 2.45
CA VAL A 147 16.59 -0.10 3.07
C VAL A 147 15.54 -0.55 4.08
N VAL A 148 14.68 -1.52 3.73
CA VAL A 148 13.65 -2.02 4.65
C VAL A 148 14.27 -2.71 5.88
N LEU A 149 15.30 -3.52 5.69
CA LEU A 149 15.95 -4.21 6.80
C LEU A 149 16.61 -3.22 7.77
N ASP A 150 17.37 -2.27 7.22
CA ASP A 150 18.04 -1.21 7.99
C ASP A 150 17.01 -0.34 8.73
N LEU A 151 15.84 -0.08 8.11
CA LEU A 151 14.74 0.66 8.74
C LEU A 151 14.16 -0.06 9.96
N TYR A 152 13.87 -1.36 9.86
CA TYR A 152 13.33 -2.15 10.98
C TYR A 152 14.37 -2.41 12.07
N GLU A 153 15.66 -2.38 11.75
CA GLU A 153 16.74 -2.39 12.74
C GLU A 153 16.81 -1.05 13.48
N LYS A 154 16.73 0.06 12.75
CA LYS A 154 16.75 1.42 13.32
C LYS A 154 15.52 1.72 14.17
N TYR A 155 14.34 1.22 13.79
CA TYR A 155 13.07 1.43 14.49
C TYR A 155 12.41 0.10 14.87
N PRO A 156 12.80 -0.54 15.99
CA PRO A 156 12.23 -1.81 16.41
C PRO A 156 10.72 -1.77 16.69
N SER A 157 10.13 -0.59 16.96
CA SER A 157 8.68 -0.46 17.12
C SER A 157 7.91 -0.85 15.84
N LEU A 158 8.54 -0.79 14.66
CA LEU A 158 7.91 -1.16 13.39
C LEU A 158 7.49 -2.63 13.34
N TYR A 159 8.11 -3.54 14.10
CA TYR A 159 7.72 -4.95 14.16
C TYR A 159 6.29 -5.18 14.67
N ILE A 160 5.71 -4.20 15.37
CA ILE A 160 4.34 -4.24 15.90
C ILE A 160 3.49 -3.05 15.43
N ARG A 161 3.99 -2.24 14.48
CA ARG A 161 3.28 -1.04 13.97
C ARG A 161 3.21 -0.94 12.46
N ALA A 162 4.06 -1.66 11.73
CA ALA A 162 4.21 -1.49 10.30
C ALA A 162 4.07 -2.80 9.52
N ILE A 163 3.40 -2.71 8.38
CA ILE A 163 3.28 -3.78 7.39
C ILE A 163 4.02 -3.34 6.13
N THR A 164 5.03 -4.11 5.75
CA THR A 164 5.75 -3.88 4.49
C THR A 164 4.99 -4.52 3.33
N THR A 165 4.65 -3.74 2.32
CA THR A 165 3.85 -4.15 1.18
C THR A 165 4.64 -3.99 -0.12
N SER A 166 4.35 -4.80 -1.11
CA SER A 166 4.86 -4.60 -2.47
C SER A 166 3.99 -5.33 -3.48
N PHE A 167 4.01 -4.88 -4.73
CA PHE A 167 3.54 -5.65 -5.88
C PHE A 167 4.55 -6.70 -6.36
N PHE A 168 5.80 -6.70 -5.86
CA PHE A 168 6.88 -7.58 -6.30
C PHE A 168 7.08 -8.77 -5.35
N PRO A 169 6.66 -9.99 -5.74
CA PRO A 169 6.78 -11.17 -4.88
C PRO A 169 8.20 -11.48 -4.43
N ASN A 170 9.18 -11.25 -5.31
CA ASN A 170 10.59 -11.50 -5.02
C ASN A 170 11.12 -10.57 -3.93
N ILE A 171 10.70 -9.30 -3.88
CA ILE A 171 11.12 -8.34 -2.84
C ILE A 171 10.63 -8.79 -1.47
N ILE A 172 9.34 -9.13 -1.36
CA ILE A 172 8.76 -9.64 -0.12
C ILE A 172 9.44 -10.94 0.33
N TYR A 173 9.67 -11.86 -0.59
CA TYR A 173 10.40 -13.10 -0.29
C TYR A 173 11.81 -12.82 0.27
N LEU A 174 12.56 -11.91 -0.36
CA LEU A 174 13.93 -11.58 0.05
C LEU A 174 14.00 -10.89 1.41
N ILE A 175 13.09 -9.94 1.68
CA ILE A 175 12.97 -9.28 2.98
C ILE A 175 12.73 -10.33 4.06
N ARG A 176 11.73 -11.20 3.85
CA ARG A 176 11.35 -12.21 4.84
C ARG A 176 12.37 -13.32 5.02
N ARG A 177 13.08 -13.70 3.95
CA ARG A 177 14.18 -14.67 4.04
C ARG A 177 15.30 -14.15 4.93
N LYS A 178 15.59 -12.84 4.88
CA LYS A 178 16.60 -12.21 5.73
C LYS A 178 16.09 -11.91 7.14
N ASN A 179 14.84 -11.48 7.27
CA ASN A 179 14.23 -11.19 8.56
C ASN A 179 12.77 -11.66 8.61
N PRO A 180 12.50 -12.86 9.17
CA PRO A 180 11.16 -13.44 9.18
C PRO A 180 10.19 -12.78 10.18
N LYS A 181 10.67 -11.86 11.04
CA LYS A 181 9.85 -11.12 11.99
C LYS A 181 9.10 -9.94 11.35
N ILE A 182 9.55 -9.48 10.19
CA ILE A 182 8.90 -8.39 9.47
C ILE A 182 7.55 -8.88 8.93
N VAL A 183 6.49 -8.17 9.28
CA VAL A 183 5.16 -8.42 8.75
C VAL A 183 5.09 -7.86 7.34
N CYS A 184 4.80 -8.74 6.38
CA CYS A 184 4.69 -8.35 4.98
C CYS A 184 3.31 -8.67 4.40
N SER A 185 2.87 -7.84 3.47
CA SER A 185 1.74 -8.11 2.59
C SER A 185 2.16 -8.09 1.12
N LEU A 186 1.40 -8.80 0.28
CA LEU A 186 1.53 -8.68 -1.18
C LEU A 186 0.35 -7.89 -1.71
N ALA A 187 0.63 -6.79 -2.42
CA ALA A 187 -0.39 -6.05 -3.14
C ALA A 187 -0.79 -6.83 -4.40
N TRP A 188 -2.09 -7.03 -4.58
CA TRP A 188 -2.62 -7.75 -5.74
C TRP A 188 -3.60 -6.90 -6.53
N ARG A 189 -3.55 -7.08 -7.86
CA ARG A 189 -4.50 -6.50 -8.80
C ARG A 189 -4.93 -7.52 -9.85
N PRO A 190 -6.21 -7.50 -10.27
CA PRO A 190 -6.64 -8.32 -11.39
C PRO A 190 -6.02 -7.81 -12.69
N TYR A 191 -5.87 -8.71 -13.66
CA TYR A 191 -5.43 -8.40 -15.03
C TYR A 191 -4.04 -7.75 -15.13
N ALA A 192 -3.18 -7.96 -14.14
CA ALA A 192 -1.85 -7.37 -14.04
C ALA A 192 -1.01 -7.53 -15.32
N PHE A 193 -1.16 -8.65 -16.03
CA PHE A 193 -0.42 -8.97 -17.26
C PHE A 193 -1.17 -8.58 -18.54
N SER A 194 -2.49 -8.72 -18.58
CA SER A 194 -3.25 -8.49 -19.83
C SER A 194 -3.63 -7.03 -20.07
N HIS A 195 -3.74 -6.21 -19.02
CA HIS A 195 -4.33 -4.87 -19.10
C HIS A 195 -3.53 -3.80 -18.33
N VAL A 196 -3.63 -2.53 -18.77
CA VAL A 196 -2.91 -1.41 -18.14
C VAL A 196 -3.62 -0.87 -16.90
N SER A 197 -4.94 -1.04 -16.82
CA SER A 197 -5.77 -0.53 -15.73
C SER A 197 -6.65 -1.65 -15.18
N TYR A 198 -7.06 -1.44 -13.94
CA TYR A 198 -8.04 -2.26 -13.24
C TYR A 198 -8.99 -1.35 -12.44
N SER A 199 -9.04 -0.06 -12.78
CA SER A 199 -9.90 0.88 -12.08
C SER A 199 -11.36 0.59 -12.35
N TYR A 200 -12.18 0.67 -11.31
CA TYR A 200 -13.61 0.42 -11.42
C TYR A 200 -14.28 1.37 -12.43
N ALA A 201 -13.86 2.64 -12.44
CA ALA A 201 -14.39 3.65 -13.35
C ALA A 201 -13.97 3.45 -14.82
N ALA A 202 -12.80 2.84 -15.06
CA ALA A 202 -12.24 2.64 -16.40
C ALA A 202 -12.40 1.19 -16.93
N GLY A 203 -12.96 0.29 -16.12
CA GLY A 203 -12.97 -1.15 -16.38
C GLY A 203 -11.55 -1.71 -16.51
N LYS A 204 -11.37 -2.70 -17.40
CA LYS A 204 -10.05 -3.30 -17.64
C LYS A 204 -9.09 -2.33 -18.37
N GLY A 205 -9.51 -1.14 -18.79
CA GLY A 205 -8.68 -0.26 -19.62
C GLY A 205 -8.19 -0.93 -20.91
N PRO A 206 -7.19 -0.36 -21.62
CA PRO A 206 -6.66 -0.96 -22.84
C PRO A 206 -5.77 -2.18 -22.55
N ARG A 207 -5.67 -3.06 -23.54
CA ARG A 207 -4.79 -4.23 -23.52
C ARG A 207 -3.33 -3.76 -23.46
N ARG A 208 -2.50 -4.45 -22.67
CA ARG A 208 -1.03 -4.21 -22.67
C ARG A 208 -0.37 -4.56 -23.99
N SER A 209 -0.95 -5.49 -24.75
CA SER A 209 -0.45 -5.91 -26.05
C SER A 209 -1.57 -5.86 -27.08
N THR A 210 -1.29 -5.21 -28.21
CA THR A 210 -2.16 -5.21 -29.40
C THR A 210 -2.05 -6.51 -30.20
N VAL A 211 -0.93 -7.24 -30.05
CA VAL A 211 -0.69 -8.53 -30.71
C VAL A 211 -1.54 -9.63 -30.07
N PHE A 212 -2.38 -10.30 -30.88
CA PHE A 212 -3.40 -11.25 -30.41
C PHE A 212 -2.84 -12.38 -29.54
N TYR A 213 -1.88 -13.16 -30.04
CA TYR A 213 -1.35 -14.31 -29.30
C TYR A 213 -0.63 -13.89 -28.00
N LYS A 214 0.07 -12.75 -27.99
CA LYS A 214 0.67 -12.18 -26.77
C LYS A 214 -0.39 -11.79 -25.76
N HIS A 215 -1.50 -11.21 -26.21
CA HIS A 215 -2.60 -10.87 -25.32
C HIS A 215 -3.26 -12.13 -24.72
N ILE A 216 -3.51 -13.16 -25.52
CA ILE A 216 -4.04 -14.45 -25.02
C ILE A 216 -3.09 -15.05 -24.00
N PHE A 217 -1.79 -15.08 -24.28
CA PHE A 217 -0.78 -15.53 -23.33
C PHE A 217 -0.83 -14.72 -22.02
N ASN A 218 -0.90 -13.39 -22.09
CA ASN A 218 -1.01 -12.55 -20.89
C ASN A 218 -2.30 -12.82 -20.09
N VAL A 219 -3.43 -13.12 -20.75
CA VAL A 219 -4.68 -13.50 -20.08
C VAL A 219 -4.52 -14.85 -19.36
N ILE A 220 -3.82 -15.82 -19.97
CA ILE A 220 -3.47 -17.08 -19.31
C ILE A 220 -2.56 -16.81 -18.10
N CYS A 221 -1.56 -15.95 -18.22
CA CYS A 221 -0.70 -15.55 -17.11
C CYS A 221 -1.49 -14.94 -15.95
N ASP A 222 -2.50 -14.09 -16.22
CA ASP A 222 -3.38 -13.55 -15.17
C ASP A 222 -4.13 -14.66 -14.44
N LYS A 223 -4.64 -15.66 -15.16
CA LYS A 223 -5.37 -16.80 -14.55
C LYS A 223 -4.46 -17.71 -13.75
N VAL A 224 -3.26 -17.98 -14.26
CA VAL A 224 -2.24 -18.72 -13.52
C VAL A 224 -1.82 -17.93 -12.28
N HIS A 225 -1.61 -16.62 -12.38
CA HIS A 225 -1.22 -15.78 -11.24
C HIS A 225 -2.31 -15.74 -10.16
N GLU A 226 -3.58 -15.58 -10.55
CA GLU A 226 -4.73 -15.67 -9.65
C GLU A 226 -4.79 -17.03 -8.93
N PHE A 227 -4.60 -18.14 -9.66
CA PHE A 227 -4.57 -19.49 -9.09
C PHE A 227 -3.36 -19.71 -8.16
N LEU A 228 -2.17 -19.28 -8.56
CA LEU A 228 -0.96 -19.42 -7.75
C LEU A 228 -1.06 -18.62 -6.46
N LEU A 229 -1.67 -17.43 -6.52
CA LEU A 229 -1.87 -16.59 -5.35
C LEU A 229 -2.70 -17.30 -4.27
N SER A 230 -3.76 -18.01 -4.67
CA SER A 230 -4.65 -18.71 -3.75
C SER A 230 -4.17 -20.10 -3.30
N THR A 231 -3.08 -20.61 -3.89
CA THR A 231 -2.62 -21.98 -3.63
C THR A 231 -1.20 -22.05 -3.06
N ILE A 232 -0.22 -21.46 -3.75
CA ILE A 232 1.21 -21.72 -3.51
C ILE A 232 1.96 -20.46 -3.08
N THR A 233 1.68 -19.32 -3.69
CA THR A 233 2.40 -18.05 -3.47
C THR A 233 2.39 -17.66 -1.99
N TYR A 234 1.28 -17.92 -1.29
CA TYR A 234 1.17 -17.68 0.13
C TYR A 234 2.21 -18.47 0.95
N TYR A 235 2.31 -19.79 0.73
CA TYR A 235 3.24 -20.65 1.46
C TYR A 235 4.69 -20.31 1.14
N LEU A 236 5.00 -20.08 -0.13
CA LEU A 236 6.38 -19.82 -0.59
C LEU A 236 6.94 -18.50 -0.05
N MET A 237 6.13 -17.45 -0.06
CA MET A 237 6.56 -16.13 0.39
C MET A 237 6.38 -15.94 1.89
N GLY A 238 5.47 -16.72 2.48
CA GLY A 238 5.02 -16.58 3.85
C GLY A 238 4.19 -15.33 4.12
N ILE A 239 3.59 -14.69 3.12
CA ILE A 239 2.84 -13.44 3.31
C ILE A 239 1.82 -13.55 4.46
N SER A 240 1.75 -12.51 5.28
CA SER A 240 0.76 -12.44 6.36
C SER A 240 -0.61 -12.04 5.82
N PHE A 241 -0.61 -11.24 4.74
CA PHE A 241 -1.80 -10.63 4.16
C PHE A 241 -1.68 -10.47 2.64
N ILE A 242 -2.83 -10.38 1.99
CA ILE A 242 -2.96 -9.84 0.63
C ILE A 242 -3.63 -8.48 0.75
N LEU A 243 -2.97 -7.44 0.27
CA LEU A 243 -3.54 -6.11 0.18
C LEU A 243 -4.31 -6.02 -1.14
N LEU A 244 -5.63 -5.80 -1.03
CA LEU A 244 -6.50 -5.63 -2.18
C LEU A 244 -6.82 -4.16 -2.38
N HIS A 245 -6.72 -3.74 -3.64
CA HIS A 245 -7.28 -2.46 -4.05
C HIS A 245 -8.81 -2.54 -4.09
N LYS A 246 -9.51 -1.48 -3.66
CA LYS A 246 -10.98 -1.39 -3.62
C LYS A 246 -11.66 -1.83 -4.93
N ASP A 247 -11.07 -1.44 -6.07
CA ASP A 247 -11.63 -1.72 -7.40
C ASP A 247 -11.52 -3.21 -7.80
N ALA A 248 -10.69 -4.00 -7.09
CA ALA A 248 -10.62 -5.44 -7.27
C ALA A 248 -11.77 -6.19 -6.56
N ILE A 249 -12.53 -5.49 -5.72
CA ILE A 249 -13.67 -6.01 -4.95
C ILE A 249 -14.95 -5.65 -5.71
N CYS A 250 -15.18 -6.32 -6.83
CA CYS A 250 -16.49 -6.36 -7.48
C CYS A 250 -16.93 -7.83 -7.57
N GLY A 251 -18.24 -8.07 -7.50
CA GLY A 251 -18.88 -9.37 -7.18
C GLY A 251 -18.55 -10.59 -8.06
N ASN A 252 -17.58 -10.50 -8.97
CA ASN A 252 -17.12 -11.57 -9.86
C ASN A 252 -15.64 -11.97 -9.68
N THR A 253 -14.93 -11.44 -8.67
CA THR A 253 -13.53 -11.83 -8.40
C THR A 253 -13.47 -13.22 -7.76
N SER A 254 -12.96 -14.22 -8.49
CA SER A 254 -12.84 -15.62 -8.03
C SER A 254 -11.98 -15.78 -6.77
N LEU A 255 -11.00 -14.90 -6.57
CA LEU A 255 -10.19 -14.81 -5.35
C LEU A 255 -11.04 -14.66 -4.08
N LEU A 256 -12.14 -13.89 -4.14
CA LEU A 256 -13.05 -13.67 -3.01
C LEU A 256 -13.84 -14.91 -2.60
N ARG A 257 -13.93 -15.93 -3.47
CA ARG A 257 -14.59 -17.20 -3.15
C ARG A 257 -13.68 -18.20 -2.46
N GLN A 258 -12.36 -17.98 -2.51
CA GLN A 258 -11.35 -18.92 -2.00
C GLN A 258 -10.74 -18.48 -0.67
N PHE A 259 -10.84 -17.20 -0.33
CA PHE A 259 -10.48 -16.62 0.96
C PHE A 259 -11.74 -16.14 1.69
N PRO A 260 -11.88 -16.36 3.01
CA PRO A 260 -12.91 -15.67 3.77
C PRO A 260 -12.75 -14.16 3.58
N LEU A 261 -13.79 -13.53 3.02
CA LEU A 261 -13.87 -12.09 2.88
C LEU A 261 -13.85 -11.47 4.28
N TYR A 262 -12.79 -10.73 4.61
CA TYR A 262 -12.78 -9.85 5.76
C TYR A 262 -13.15 -8.45 5.30
N THR A 263 -14.45 -8.20 5.22
CA THR A 263 -15.02 -6.88 5.08
C THR A 263 -16.02 -6.69 6.21
N GLN A 264 -15.67 -5.88 7.21
CA GLN A 264 -16.68 -5.11 7.90
C GLN A 264 -16.18 -3.69 8.08
N PHE A 265 -16.51 -2.85 7.10
CA PHE A 265 -16.77 -1.46 7.41
C PHE A 265 -17.96 -1.45 8.37
N GLY A 266 -17.78 -0.93 9.58
CA GLY A 266 -18.92 -0.57 10.42
C GLY A 266 -19.68 0.59 9.78
N ILE A 267 -20.60 0.28 8.87
CA ILE A 267 -21.48 1.25 8.22
C ILE A 267 -22.90 0.89 8.60
N ASP A 268 -23.29 1.23 9.83
CA ASP A 268 -24.71 1.24 10.19
C ASP A 268 -25.34 2.63 10.10
N LYS A 269 -24.58 3.71 9.81
CA LYS A 269 -25.14 5.07 9.70
C LYS A 269 -24.35 6.04 8.81
N LEU A 270 -24.06 5.70 7.55
CA LEU A 270 -23.57 6.71 6.59
C LEU A 270 -24.38 6.66 5.30
N SER A 271 -24.80 7.84 4.85
CA SER A 271 -25.51 8.03 3.58
C SER A 271 -24.62 7.67 2.38
N CYS A 272 -25.18 7.34 1.22
CA CYS A 272 -24.42 6.98 0.01
C CYS A 272 -23.37 8.04 -0.40
N ALA A 273 -23.56 9.32 -0.04
CA ALA A 273 -22.57 10.37 -0.27
C ALA A 273 -21.35 10.29 0.67
N GLU A 274 -21.56 9.83 1.91
CA GLU A 274 -20.50 9.59 2.90
C GLU A 274 -19.79 8.25 2.67
N TYR A 275 -20.50 7.25 2.13
CA TYR A 275 -19.91 6.01 1.60
C TYR A 275 -18.88 6.30 0.51
N ILE A 276 -19.21 7.19 -0.45
CA ILE A 276 -18.27 7.58 -1.50
C ILE A 276 -17.07 8.34 -0.92
N LYS A 277 -17.22 9.08 0.19
CA LYS A 277 -16.10 9.74 0.90
C LYS A 277 -15.24 8.77 1.74
N ALA A 278 -15.84 7.74 2.34
CA ALA A 278 -15.13 6.75 3.15
C ALA A 278 -14.44 5.66 2.29
N VAL A 279 -15.06 5.30 1.16
CA VAL A 279 -14.61 4.25 0.22
C VAL A 279 -13.68 4.81 -0.87
N THR A 280 -13.52 6.13 -0.97
CA THR A 280 -12.62 6.71 -1.98
C THR A 280 -11.15 6.39 -1.72
N ASN A 281 -10.73 6.18 -0.46
CA ASN A 281 -9.31 6.08 -0.06
C ASN A 281 -8.93 4.85 0.78
N SER A 282 -9.80 3.84 0.91
CA SER A 282 -9.55 2.68 1.77
C SER A 282 -9.04 1.46 1.00
N MET A 283 -7.86 0.94 1.38
CA MET A 283 -7.37 -0.38 0.98
C MET A 283 -7.94 -1.47 1.89
N LEU A 284 -8.14 -2.67 1.34
CA LEU A 284 -8.69 -3.81 2.08
C LEU A 284 -7.59 -4.83 2.37
N ILE A 285 -7.56 -5.34 3.60
CA ILE A 285 -6.65 -6.40 4.03
C ILE A 285 -7.40 -7.73 4.02
N LEU A 286 -6.96 -8.70 3.21
CA LEU A 286 -7.36 -10.09 3.37
C LEU A 286 -6.36 -10.82 4.27
N ARG A 287 -6.83 -11.29 5.42
CA ARG A 287 -6.09 -12.20 6.30
C ARG A 287 -6.17 -13.61 5.73
N SER A 288 -5.02 -14.28 5.64
CA SER A 288 -4.98 -15.68 5.23
C SER A 288 -5.59 -16.55 6.33
N VAL A 289 -6.82 -17.04 6.10
CA VAL A 289 -7.43 -18.11 6.89
C VAL A 289 -7.08 -19.42 6.21
N LYS A 290 -5.95 -19.99 6.59
CA LYS A 290 -5.73 -21.44 6.64
C LYS A 290 -4.34 -21.69 7.18
N ARG A 291 -4.29 -22.22 8.40
CA ARG A 291 -3.18 -23.09 8.81
C ARG A 291 -3.17 -24.30 7.90
#